data_AF-A0A428NY18-F1
#
_entry.id   AF-A0A428NY18-F1
#
_cell.length_a   1.000
_cell.length_b   1.000
_cell.length_c   1.000
_cell.angle_alpha   90.00
_cell.angle_beta   90.00
_cell.angle_gamma   90.00
#
_symmetry.space_group_name_H-M   'P 1'
#
loop_
_entity.id
_entity.type
_entity.pdbx_description
1 polymer ?
#
loop_
_entity_poly.entity_id
_entity_poly.type
_entity_poly.pdbx_seq_one_letter_code
_entity_poly.pdbx_strand_id
1 'polypeptide(L)'
;MSRDEVDFKMSLHRDLVRGTGFYDTMLAAGFEGPSFEPLRNAARPLPVVNLLGTDNARVNALMEEGAHPDDRARFQTYLSETPLGLGVITAGTCALEESNALAVGSIGMACSLGKIYATGPTDAVVDNFAARLDCVDTIVMDRMNEGKRGDEVRVRYRHVVRGYKIDDEASAFLHLLRSPDDDKAAPSSFFSGQLEWNMHLSAAYWLLILLRSPKVRPLRLDDSVALHEMRNRIDNDKDEQLYRLRALAGQGIDWIEYEQGAMLSKGRLVSLLGDVVRIADIVCTTPSLSVKEPYSGWKRRAQGIVVDGAACMNRPDLYCIWGNMLLPCLMAGDDKELPPKALNSHNRFAQHASSQEGKCGGRAGKLG
;
A
#
# COMPACT_ATOMS: atom_id res chain seq x y z
N MET A 1 15.26 8.45 14.29
CA MET A 1 15.51 9.64 13.44
C MET A 1 15.81 10.80 14.38
N SER A 2 16.91 11.53 14.17
CA SER A 2 17.19 12.73 14.97
C SER A 2 16.21 13.84 14.60
N ARG A 3 16.03 14.82 15.50
CA ARG A 3 15.17 15.98 15.22
C ARG A 3 15.64 16.75 13.98
N ASP A 4 16.96 16.92 13.84
CA ASP A 4 17.55 17.64 12.71
C ASP A 4 17.30 16.92 11.37
N GLU A 5 17.27 15.59 11.35
CA GLU A 5 16.94 14.82 10.15
C GLU A 5 15.45 14.97 9.77
N VAL A 6 14.56 15.03 10.76
CA VAL A 6 13.13 15.31 10.55
C VAL A 6 12.95 16.69 9.94
N ASP A 7 13.56 17.71 10.54
CA ASP A 7 13.43 19.11 10.11
C ASP A 7 14.01 19.32 8.71
N PHE A 8 15.11 18.62 8.39
CA PHE A 8 15.70 18.60 7.05
C PHE A 8 14.75 17.99 6.02
N LYS A 9 14.18 16.80 6.29
CA LYS A 9 13.20 16.15 5.38
C LYS A 9 11.95 16.98 5.19
N MET A 10 11.42 17.60 6.25
CA MET A 10 10.27 18.50 6.15
C MET A 10 10.57 19.74 5.31
N SER A 11 11.81 20.24 5.34
CA SER A 11 12.24 21.38 4.52
C SER A 11 12.32 20.99 3.04
N LEU A 12 12.97 19.85 2.73
CA LEU A 12 13.00 19.31 1.37
C LEU A 12 11.59 19.03 0.82
N HIS A 13 10.67 18.53 1.67
CA HIS A 13 9.28 18.32 1.28
C HIS A 13 8.59 19.65 0.89
N ARG A 14 8.78 20.71 1.68
CA ARG A 14 8.19 22.02 1.35
C ARG A 14 8.73 22.58 0.05
N ASP A 15 10.03 22.46 -0.18
CA ASP A 15 10.68 22.92 -1.41
C ASP A 15 10.14 22.17 -2.63
N LEU A 16 9.99 20.85 -2.52
CA LEU A 16 9.37 20.02 -3.57
C LEU A 16 7.94 20.46 -3.87
N VAL A 17 7.11 20.64 -2.85
CA VAL A 17 5.70 21.03 -3.00
C VAL A 17 5.54 22.42 -3.62
N ARG A 18 6.47 23.34 -3.32
CA ARG A 18 6.48 24.69 -3.86
C ARG A 18 7.07 24.77 -5.28
N GLY A 19 7.83 23.77 -5.71
CA GLY A 19 8.52 23.77 -6.99
C GLY A 19 9.62 24.83 -7.08
N THR A 20 10.16 25.28 -5.94
CA THR A 20 11.17 26.35 -5.88
C THR A 20 12.61 25.82 -6.03
N GLY A 21 12.77 24.50 -6.19
CA GLY A 21 14.06 23.82 -6.13
C GLY A 21 14.59 23.67 -4.70
N PHE A 22 15.69 22.93 -4.54
CA PHE A 22 16.24 22.53 -3.23
C PHE A 22 17.39 23.42 -2.73
N TYR A 23 17.71 24.49 -3.46
CA TYR A 23 18.91 25.30 -3.26
C TYR A 23 18.97 25.89 -1.84
N ASP A 24 17.87 26.48 -1.36
CA ASP A 24 17.80 27.12 -0.05
C ASP A 24 17.99 26.12 1.10
N THR A 25 17.31 24.97 1.04
CA THR A 25 17.45 23.92 2.05
C THR A 25 18.84 23.28 2.02
N MET A 26 19.44 23.08 0.84
CA MET A 26 20.78 22.51 0.71
C MET A 26 21.88 23.45 1.21
N LEU A 27 21.72 24.78 1.05
CA LEU A 27 22.64 25.78 1.58
C LEU A 27 22.47 26.00 3.08
N ALA A 28 21.23 26.09 3.57
CA ALA A 28 20.95 26.32 4.99
C ALA A 28 21.49 25.20 5.89
N ALA A 29 21.53 23.95 5.40
CA ALA A 29 22.12 22.82 6.09
C ALA A 29 23.67 22.88 6.19
N GLY A 30 24.32 23.81 5.48
CA GLY A 30 25.77 24.02 5.47
C GLY A 30 26.27 25.12 6.42
N PHE A 31 25.38 25.76 7.21
CA PHE A 31 25.74 26.83 8.13
C PHE A 31 25.63 26.38 9.59
N GLU A 32 26.76 25.99 10.20
CA GLU A 32 26.90 25.96 11.66
C GLU A 32 27.77 27.16 12.11
N GLY A 33 27.20 28.09 12.88
CA GLY A 33 27.95 29.11 13.63
C GLY A 33 27.80 30.58 13.18
N PRO A 34 28.24 31.54 14.03
CA PRO A 34 28.00 32.98 13.86
C PRO A 34 28.99 33.69 12.90
N SER A 35 29.73 32.95 12.07
CA SER A 35 30.69 33.54 11.13
C SER A 35 30.15 33.48 9.70
N PHE A 36 29.95 34.65 9.10
CA PHE A 36 29.67 34.86 7.67
C PHE A 36 30.91 34.59 6.79
N GLU A 37 31.59 33.47 6.99
CA GLU A 37 32.58 32.97 6.04
C GLU A 37 31.85 32.07 5.04
N PRO A 38 31.90 32.35 3.73
CA PRO A 38 31.25 31.51 2.73
C PRO A 38 32.00 30.17 2.67
N LEU A 39 31.49 29.15 3.37
CA LEU A 39 31.90 27.76 3.17
C LEU A 39 31.52 27.35 1.75
N ARG A 40 32.43 27.66 0.81
CA ARG A 40 32.25 27.54 -0.64
C ARG A 40 32.03 26.11 -1.14
N ASN A 41 31.79 25.12 -0.26
CA ASN A 41 31.69 23.69 -0.58
C ASN A 41 30.80 22.86 0.38
N ALA A 42 29.93 23.45 1.20
CA ALA A 42 29.12 22.69 2.18
C ALA A 42 27.67 22.39 1.73
N ALA A 43 27.40 22.30 0.43
CA ALA A 43 26.08 21.88 -0.04
C ALA A 43 25.91 20.38 0.20
N ARG A 44 25.02 19.99 1.13
CA ARG A 44 24.67 18.58 1.35
C ARG A 44 24.05 18.02 0.07
N PRO A 45 24.57 16.93 -0.53
CA PRO A 45 23.99 16.36 -1.75
C PRO A 45 22.56 15.89 -1.48
N LEU A 46 21.73 15.89 -2.54
CA LEU A 46 20.37 15.35 -2.44
C LEU A 46 20.45 13.89 -1.96
N PRO A 47 19.71 13.52 -0.91
CA PRO A 47 19.64 12.13 -0.47
C PRO A 47 19.27 11.21 -1.62
N VAL A 48 20.04 10.14 -1.81
CA VAL A 48 19.70 9.05 -2.74
C VAL A 48 19.25 7.87 -1.89
N VAL A 49 18.13 7.26 -2.28
CA VAL A 49 17.55 6.11 -1.58
C VAL A 49 17.61 4.92 -2.51
N ASN A 50 18.22 3.83 -2.03
CA ASN A 50 18.17 2.54 -2.69
C ASN A 50 16.88 1.81 -2.32
N LEU A 51 15.93 1.77 -3.25
CA LEU A 51 14.63 1.12 -3.06
C LEU A 51 14.71 -0.40 -3.14
N LEU A 52 15.78 -0.99 -3.69
CA LEU A 52 15.93 -2.44 -3.89
C LEU A 52 16.72 -3.13 -2.77
N GLY A 53 17.52 -2.37 -2.02
CA GLY A 53 18.43 -2.90 -1.00
C GLY A 53 19.72 -3.49 -1.59
N THR A 54 20.42 -4.32 -0.81
CA THR A 54 21.77 -4.81 -1.14
C THR A 54 21.84 -6.31 -1.43
N ASP A 55 20.72 -7.04 -1.37
CA ASP A 55 20.67 -8.48 -1.63
C ASP A 55 20.57 -8.74 -3.14
N ASN A 56 21.73 -8.92 -3.79
CA ASN A 56 21.82 -9.11 -5.24
C ASN A 56 20.98 -10.29 -5.76
N ALA A 57 20.85 -11.38 -5.01
CA ALA A 57 20.05 -12.53 -5.44
C ALA A 57 18.56 -12.15 -5.54
N ARG A 58 18.06 -11.40 -4.56
CA ARG A 58 16.70 -10.87 -4.57
C ARG A 58 16.50 -9.83 -5.66
N VAL A 59 17.46 -8.92 -5.82
CA VAL A 59 17.39 -7.88 -6.85
C VAL A 59 17.31 -8.51 -8.24
N ASN A 60 18.12 -9.52 -8.52
CA ASN A 60 18.09 -10.21 -9.81
C ASN A 60 16.73 -10.90 -10.05
N ALA A 61 16.20 -11.60 -9.04
CA ALA A 61 14.88 -12.24 -9.14
C ALA A 61 13.75 -11.22 -9.39
N LEU A 62 13.81 -10.05 -8.74
CA LEU A 62 12.89 -8.94 -8.97
C LEU A 62 12.99 -8.37 -10.39
N MET A 63 14.21 -8.13 -10.89
CA MET A 63 14.42 -7.57 -12.23
C MET A 63 13.98 -8.53 -13.33
N GLU A 64 14.13 -9.83 -13.12
CA GLU A 64 13.67 -10.84 -14.06
C GLU A 64 12.15 -10.81 -14.26
N GLU A 65 11.39 -10.46 -13.22
CA GLU A 65 9.93 -10.36 -13.26
C GLU A 65 9.43 -8.99 -13.75
N GLY A 66 10.11 -7.90 -13.34
CA GLY A 66 9.59 -6.54 -13.48
C GLY A 66 9.98 -5.80 -14.75
N ALA A 67 10.96 -6.28 -15.50
CA ALA A 67 11.48 -5.57 -16.65
C ALA A 67 11.84 -6.49 -17.82
N HIS A 68 11.59 -5.99 -19.04
CA HIS A 68 12.10 -6.59 -20.26
C HIS A 68 13.63 -6.75 -20.16
N PRO A 69 14.23 -7.86 -20.66
CA PRO A 69 15.66 -8.13 -20.54
C PRO A 69 16.57 -6.94 -20.87
N ASP A 70 16.22 -6.18 -21.90
CA ASP A 70 17.00 -5.02 -22.37
C ASP A 70 16.96 -3.83 -21.39
N ASP A 71 15.91 -3.72 -20.57
CA ASP A 71 15.70 -2.62 -19.64
C ASP A 71 16.04 -2.97 -18.18
N ARG A 72 16.35 -4.23 -17.86
CA ARG A 72 16.64 -4.69 -16.49
C ARG A 72 17.72 -3.87 -15.81
N ALA A 73 18.84 -3.63 -16.50
CA ALA A 73 19.95 -2.85 -15.94
C ALA A 73 19.55 -1.40 -15.67
N ARG A 74 18.82 -0.78 -16.61
CA ARG A 74 18.33 0.61 -16.46
C ARG A 74 17.33 0.72 -15.31
N PHE A 75 16.41 -0.23 -15.23
CA PHE A 75 15.38 -0.27 -14.18
C PHE A 75 15.99 -0.54 -12.80
N GLN A 76 16.97 -1.43 -12.70
CA GLN A 76 17.73 -1.66 -11.49
C GLN A 76 18.45 -0.39 -11.02
N THR A 77 19.22 0.25 -11.91
CA THR A 77 19.92 1.50 -11.59
C THR A 77 18.93 2.55 -11.11
N TYR A 78 17.83 2.74 -11.85
CA TYR A 78 16.78 3.70 -11.52
C TYR A 78 16.22 3.54 -10.09
N LEU A 79 15.89 2.31 -9.69
CA LEU A 79 15.36 2.02 -8.35
C LEU A 79 16.45 2.00 -7.26
N SER A 80 17.71 1.73 -7.61
CA SER A 80 18.82 1.71 -6.64
C SER A 80 19.39 3.09 -6.34
N GLU A 81 19.25 4.04 -7.27
CA GLU A 81 19.81 5.39 -7.19
C GLU A 81 18.72 6.47 -7.22
N THR A 82 17.57 6.21 -6.58
CA THR A 82 16.42 7.11 -6.65
C THR A 82 16.63 8.38 -5.82
N PRO A 83 16.73 9.58 -6.44
CA PRO A 83 16.89 10.83 -5.70
C PRO A 83 15.65 11.11 -4.85
N LEU A 84 15.86 11.49 -3.60
CA LEU A 84 14.83 11.69 -2.57
C LEU A 84 13.94 10.47 -2.31
N GLY A 85 14.28 9.31 -2.89
CA GLY A 85 13.42 8.13 -2.93
C GLY A 85 12.14 8.34 -3.74
N LEU A 86 12.13 9.30 -4.68
CA LEU A 86 10.98 9.58 -5.54
C LEU A 86 11.11 8.90 -6.89
N GLY A 87 10.29 7.88 -7.10
CA GLY A 87 10.18 7.18 -8.38
C GLY A 87 8.85 7.45 -9.07
N VAL A 88 8.88 7.57 -10.38
CA VAL A 88 7.73 7.71 -11.27
C VAL A 88 7.90 6.71 -12.40
N ILE A 89 6.92 5.84 -12.56
CA ILE A 89 6.84 4.85 -13.63
C ILE A 89 5.70 5.28 -14.55
N THR A 90 6.04 5.59 -15.80
CA THR A 90 5.06 5.91 -16.86
C THR A 90 5.26 4.89 -17.97
N ALA A 91 4.29 4.04 -18.27
CA ALA A 91 4.41 3.15 -19.43
C ALA A 91 3.79 3.80 -20.68
N GLY A 92 4.49 3.71 -21.81
CA GLY A 92 4.09 4.37 -23.05
C GLY A 92 2.97 3.68 -23.83
N THR A 93 2.62 2.42 -23.52
CA THR A 93 1.71 1.61 -24.36
C THR A 93 1.00 0.43 -23.69
N CYS A 94 1.38 -0.01 -22.46
CA CYS A 94 0.77 -1.18 -21.81
C CYS A 94 0.61 -1.02 -20.29
N ALA A 95 -0.63 -0.98 -19.81
CA ALA A 95 -0.96 -0.86 -18.38
C ALA A 95 -0.45 -2.04 -17.53
N LEU A 96 -0.26 -3.23 -18.13
CA LEU A 96 0.23 -4.41 -17.43
C LEU A 96 1.72 -4.30 -17.07
N GLU A 97 2.53 -3.77 -17.98
CA GLU A 97 3.96 -3.55 -17.74
C GLU A 97 4.19 -2.50 -16.65
N GLU A 98 3.37 -1.45 -16.64
CA GLU A 98 3.38 -0.43 -15.59
C GLU A 98 3.06 -1.03 -14.22
N SER A 99 1.95 -1.76 -14.14
CA SER A 99 1.50 -2.40 -12.90
C SER A 99 2.53 -3.40 -12.36
N ASN A 100 3.18 -4.16 -13.25
CA ASN A 100 4.24 -5.09 -12.89
C ASN A 100 5.50 -4.37 -12.39
N ALA A 101 5.95 -3.33 -13.09
CA ALA A 101 7.12 -2.54 -12.69
C ALA A 101 6.88 -1.87 -11.33
N LEU A 102 5.69 -1.31 -11.11
CA LEU A 102 5.29 -0.74 -9.82
C LEU A 102 5.30 -1.81 -8.72
N ALA A 103 4.72 -2.99 -8.98
CA ALA A 103 4.69 -4.08 -8.00
C ALA A 103 6.10 -4.56 -7.63
N VAL A 104 6.99 -4.74 -8.60
CA VAL A 104 8.39 -5.11 -8.36
C VAL A 104 9.13 -4.06 -7.55
N GLY A 105 8.99 -2.77 -7.92
CA GLY A 105 9.58 -1.68 -7.14
C GLY A 105 9.04 -1.66 -5.70
N SER A 106 7.74 -1.91 -5.51
CA SER A 106 7.08 -1.94 -4.21
C SER A 106 7.55 -3.09 -3.32
N ILE A 107 7.74 -4.29 -3.88
CA ILE A 107 8.30 -5.44 -3.16
C ILE A 107 9.77 -5.18 -2.81
N GLY A 108 10.52 -4.57 -3.73
CA GLY A 108 11.86 -4.07 -3.47
C GLY A 108 11.89 -3.13 -2.26
N MET A 109 11.01 -2.12 -2.26
CA MET A 109 10.86 -1.16 -1.16
C MET A 109 10.50 -1.86 0.15
N ALA A 110 9.59 -2.84 0.10
CA ALA A 110 9.21 -3.58 1.30
C ALA A 110 10.38 -4.39 1.88
N CYS A 111 11.23 -4.92 1.01
CA CYS A 111 12.41 -5.67 1.39
C CYS A 111 13.56 -4.80 1.90
N SER A 112 13.69 -3.57 1.42
CA SER A 112 14.80 -2.66 1.75
C SER A 112 14.47 -1.69 2.89
N LEU A 113 13.23 -1.16 2.90
CA LEU A 113 12.78 -0.13 3.84
C LEU A 113 11.88 -0.70 4.94
N GLY A 114 11.15 -1.79 4.70
CA GLY A 114 10.23 -2.40 5.65
C GLY A 114 8.76 -2.16 5.29
N LYS A 115 7.96 -1.61 6.22
CA LYS A 115 6.49 -1.51 6.01
C LYS A 115 6.13 -0.50 4.91
N ILE A 116 5.38 -0.93 3.90
CA ILE A 116 4.98 -0.07 2.76
C ILE A 116 3.48 0.18 2.73
N TYR A 117 3.09 1.45 2.58
CA TYR A 117 1.69 1.82 2.39
C TYR A 117 1.39 2.00 0.91
N ALA A 118 0.48 1.22 0.37
CA ALA A 118 0.04 1.30 -1.01
C ALA A 118 -1.36 1.93 -1.12
N THR A 119 -1.59 2.65 -2.20
CA THR A 119 -2.87 3.34 -2.46
C THR A 119 -3.18 3.46 -3.94
N GLY A 120 -4.43 3.76 -4.25
CA GLY A 120 -4.94 4.07 -5.57
C GLY A 120 -6.24 4.88 -5.49
N PRO A 121 -6.68 5.52 -6.59
CA PRO A 121 -7.80 6.46 -6.58
C PRO A 121 -9.17 5.79 -6.34
N THR A 122 -9.32 4.50 -6.67
CA THR A 122 -10.58 3.75 -6.54
C THR A 122 -10.34 2.38 -5.92
N ASP A 123 -11.39 1.76 -5.37
CA ASP A 123 -11.27 0.41 -4.80
C ASP A 123 -10.80 -0.62 -5.82
N ALA A 124 -11.31 -0.56 -7.06
CA ALA A 124 -10.89 -1.47 -8.14
C ALA A 124 -9.39 -1.38 -8.47
N VAL A 125 -8.81 -0.17 -8.46
CA VAL A 125 -7.36 0.00 -8.65
C VAL A 125 -6.59 -0.63 -7.49
N VAL A 126 -7.01 -0.37 -6.26
CA VAL A 126 -6.32 -0.91 -5.08
C VAL A 126 -6.45 -2.44 -4.99
N ASP A 127 -7.59 -3.01 -5.40
CA ASP A 127 -7.82 -4.45 -5.46
C ASP A 127 -6.89 -5.13 -6.46
N ASN A 128 -6.85 -4.60 -7.70
CA ASN A 128 -5.97 -5.09 -8.76
C ASN A 128 -4.50 -4.98 -8.35
N PHE A 129 -4.13 -3.85 -7.74
CA PHE A 129 -2.75 -3.63 -7.30
C PHE A 129 -2.34 -4.55 -6.16
N ALA A 130 -3.20 -4.74 -5.16
CA ALA A 130 -2.94 -5.68 -4.06
C ALA A 130 -2.78 -7.12 -4.55
N ALA A 131 -3.65 -7.56 -5.47
CA ALA A 131 -3.55 -8.88 -6.10
C ALA A 131 -2.25 -9.01 -6.92
N ARG A 132 -1.86 -7.94 -7.63
CA ARG A 132 -0.61 -7.91 -8.38
C ARG A 132 0.61 -8.03 -7.47
N LEU A 133 0.63 -7.32 -6.35
CA LEU A 133 1.71 -7.39 -5.36
C LEU A 133 1.88 -8.80 -4.81
N ASP A 134 0.80 -9.46 -4.39
CA ASP A 134 0.84 -10.83 -3.85
C ASP A 134 1.29 -11.85 -4.91
N CYS A 135 0.85 -11.68 -6.15
CA CYS A 135 1.24 -12.52 -7.28
C CYS A 135 2.74 -12.39 -7.58
N VAL A 136 3.24 -11.17 -7.75
CA VAL A 136 4.66 -10.90 -8.05
C VAL A 136 5.54 -11.34 -6.88
N ASP A 137 5.13 -11.08 -5.62
CA ASP A 137 5.89 -11.54 -4.45
C ASP A 137 5.96 -13.06 -4.42
N THR A 138 4.84 -13.76 -4.66
CA THR A 138 4.83 -15.22 -4.72
C THR A 138 5.78 -15.75 -5.81
N ILE A 139 5.72 -15.22 -7.03
CA ILE A 139 6.59 -15.65 -8.14
C ILE A 139 8.08 -15.44 -7.80
N VAL A 140 8.42 -14.26 -7.29
CA VAL A 140 9.80 -13.91 -6.96
C VAL A 140 10.33 -14.77 -5.80
N MET A 141 9.54 -14.94 -4.73
CA MET A 141 9.95 -15.73 -3.57
C MET A 141 10.02 -17.22 -3.90
N ASP A 142 9.13 -17.75 -4.74
CA ASP A 142 9.18 -19.12 -5.23
C ASP A 142 10.46 -19.37 -6.02
N ARG A 143 10.82 -18.45 -6.92
CA ARG A 143 12.10 -18.50 -7.66
C ARG A 143 13.30 -18.46 -6.73
N MET A 144 13.28 -17.60 -5.70
CA MET A 144 14.35 -17.53 -4.69
C MET A 144 14.46 -18.78 -3.81
N ASN A 145 13.40 -19.58 -3.73
CA ASN A 145 13.32 -20.79 -2.92
C ASN A 145 13.43 -22.07 -3.76
N GLU A 146 13.55 -21.95 -5.08
CA GLU A 146 13.74 -23.06 -5.98
C GLU A 146 15.07 -23.77 -5.65
N GLY A 147 15.03 -25.11 -5.60
CA GLY A 147 16.20 -25.93 -5.27
C GLY A 147 16.58 -25.97 -3.78
N LYS A 148 16.10 -25.05 -2.93
CA LYS A 148 16.40 -25.05 -1.50
C LYS A 148 15.69 -26.19 -0.78
N ARG A 149 16.46 -27.09 -0.15
CA ARG A 149 15.97 -28.24 0.64
C ARG A 149 16.64 -28.28 2.02
N GLY A 150 15.93 -28.73 3.04
CA GLY A 150 16.49 -28.94 4.39
C GLY A 150 16.63 -27.65 5.21
N ASP A 151 17.79 -27.49 5.88
CA ASP A 151 18.11 -26.41 6.83
C ASP A 151 18.47 -25.06 6.18
N GLU A 152 18.40 -24.96 4.84
CA GLU A 152 18.65 -23.69 4.15
C GLU A 152 17.56 -22.65 4.46
N VAL A 153 17.98 -21.43 4.77
CA VAL A 153 17.05 -20.33 5.10
C VAL A 153 16.23 -19.97 3.85
N ARG A 154 14.97 -20.40 3.87
CA ARG A 154 13.96 -20.05 2.87
C ARG A 154 13.51 -18.62 3.06
N VAL A 155 13.26 -17.94 1.94
CA VAL A 155 12.71 -16.58 1.94
C VAL A 155 11.20 -16.67 2.11
N ARG A 156 10.65 -15.82 2.96
CA ARG A 156 9.21 -15.82 3.27
C ARG A 156 8.43 -14.83 2.40
N TYR A 157 7.20 -15.18 2.07
CA TYR A 157 6.26 -14.27 1.41
C TYR A 157 5.91 -13.09 2.30
N ARG A 158 5.60 -11.96 1.67
CA ARG A 158 5.20 -10.73 2.35
C ARG A 158 3.71 -10.78 2.60
N HIS A 159 3.31 -10.33 3.78
CA HIS A 159 1.90 -10.26 4.13
C HIS A 159 1.29 -8.97 3.56
N VAL A 160 0.61 -9.11 2.41
CA VAL A 160 -0.12 -8.03 1.74
C VAL A 160 -1.59 -8.03 2.19
N VAL A 161 -2.07 -6.90 2.70
CA VAL A 161 -3.47 -6.74 3.13
C VAL A 161 -4.16 -5.66 2.32
N ARG A 162 -5.25 -6.03 1.66
CA ARG A 162 -6.21 -5.08 1.09
C ARG A 162 -7.18 -4.64 2.19
N GLY A 163 -7.14 -3.36 2.57
CA GLY A 163 -7.95 -2.84 3.65
C GLY A 163 -9.29 -2.27 3.20
N TYR A 164 -10.38 -2.77 3.78
CA TYR A 164 -11.72 -2.15 3.72
C TYR A 164 -12.13 -1.58 5.08
N LYS A 165 -13.30 -0.94 5.16
CA LYS A 165 -13.83 -0.50 6.45
C LYS A 165 -14.00 -1.71 7.38
N ILE A 166 -13.37 -1.64 8.57
CA ILE A 166 -13.22 -2.80 9.46
C ILE A 166 -14.57 -3.36 9.96
N ASP A 167 -15.58 -2.51 10.09
CA ASP A 167 -16.95 -2.94 10.41
C ASP A 167 -17.61 -3.74 9.28
N ASP A 168 -17.29 -3.36 8.04
CA ASP A 168 -17.85 -3.99 6.84
C ASP A 168 -17.13 -5.34 6.62
N GLU A 169 -15.82 -5.39 6.89
CA GLU A 169 -15.02 -6.63 6.97
C GLU A 169 -15.58 -7.61 8.01
N ALA A 170 -15.90 -7.12 9.22
CA ALA A 170 -16.47 -7.97 10.27
C ALA A 170 -17.85 -8.52 9.88
N SER A 171 -18.66 -7.70 9.20
CA SER A 171 -19.98 -8.10 8.71
C SER A 171 -19.86 -9.12 7.58
N ALA A 172 -18.96 -8.90 6.63
CA ALA A 172 -18.67 -9.82 5.53
C ALA A 172 -18.09 -11.15 6.03
N PHE A 173 -17.19 -11.11 7.00
CA PHE A 173 -16.64 -12.30 7.64
C PHE A 173 -17.74 -13.18 8.27
N LEU A 174 -18.63 -12.60 9.07
CA LEU A 174 -19.74 -13.34 9.67
C LEU A 174 -20.73 -13.87 8.62
N HIS A 175 -20.99 -13.10 7.57
CA HIS A 175 -21.82 -13.53 6.46
C HIS A 175 -21.24 -14.75 5.74
N LEU A 176 -19.93 -14.75 5.46
CA LEU A 176 -19.24 -15.88 4.84
C LEU A 176 -19.29 -17.16 5.67
N LEU A 177 -19.32 -17.05 7.00
CA LEU A 177 -19.47 -18.19 7.89
C LEU A 177 -20.92 -18.69 7.97
N ARG A 178 -21.90 -17.79 7.87
CA ARG A 178 -23.33 -18.13 7.90
C ARG A 178 -23.83 -18.74 6.61
N SER A 179 -23.45 -18.15 5.48
CA SER A 179 -23.90 -18.53 4.14
C SER A 179 -22.69 -18.82 3.26
N PRO A 180 -22.26 -20.09 3.20
CA PRO A 180 -21.01 -20.43 2.55
C PRO A 180 -20.96 -20.12 1.04
N ASP A 181 -22.09 -20.17 0.36
CA ASP A 181 -22.18 -20.12 -1.10
C ASP A 181 -22.54 -18.72 -1.65
N ASP A 182 -22.57 -17.69 -0.80
CA ASP A 182 -22.88 -16.32 -1.22
C ASP A 182 -21.61 -15.48 -1.37
N ASP A 183 -21.23 -15.22 -2.62
CA ASP A 183 -20.07 -14.43 -3.00
C ASP A 183 -20.22 -12.92 -2.68
N LYS A 184 -21.41 -12.44 -2.28
CA LYS A 184 -21.66 -11.02 -1.97
C LYS A 184 -21.81 -10.78 -0.46
N ALA A 185 -20.74 -11.05 0.27
CA ALA A 185 -20.78 -11.06 1.74
C ALA A 185 -20.90 -9.68 2.42
N ALA A 186 -20.53 -8.58 1.76
CA ALA A 186 -20.62 -7.26 2.39
C ALA A 186 -22.06 -6.74 2.47
N PRO A 187 -22.44 -6.07 3.57
CA PRO A 187 -23.80 -5.58 3.75
C PRO A 187 -24.17 -4.55 2.68
N SER A 188 -25.19 -4.86 1.88
CA SER A 188 -25.82 -3.92 0.96
C SER A 188 -26.73 -2.95 1.73
N SER A 189 -26.17 -2.11 2.61
CA SER A 189 -26.96 -1.02 3.18
C SER A 189 -27.14 0.06 2.12
N PHE A 190 -28.35 0.12 1.57
CA PHE A 190 -28.93 1.17 0.75
C PHE A 190 -28.41 2.57 1.15
N PHE A 191 -28.01 3.37 0.15
CA PHE A 191 -27.60 4.80 0.16
C PHE A 191 -26.12 5.17 -0.01
N SER A 192 -25.17 4.24 -0.10
CA SER A 192 -23.83 4.54 -0.63
C SER A 192 -23.52 3.62 -1.79
N GLY A 193 -23.08 4.19 -2.92
CA GLY A 193 -22.68 3.46 -4.12
C GLY A 193 -21.81 2.26 -3.76
N GLN A 194 -22.07 1.14 -4.42
CA GLN A 194 -21.45 -0.16 -4.18
C GLN A 194 -19.93 -0.03 -4.02
N LEU A 195 -19.46 -0.05 -2.77
CA LEU A 195 -18.09 -0.49 -2.50
C LEU A 195 -18.14 -2.00 -2.66
N GLU A 196 -17.74 -2.49 -3.83
CA GLU A 196 -17.62 -3.93 -4.10
C GLU A 196 -16.49 -4.47 -3.21
N TRP A 197 -16.84 -4.85 -1.99
CA TRP A 197 -15.92 -5.53 -1.11
C TRP A 197 -15.46 -6.82 -1.79
N ASN A 198 -14.15 -7.01 -1.85
CA ASN A 198 -13.53 -8.21 -2.40
C ASN A 198 -12.91 -9.02 -1.26
N MET A 199 -13.16 -10.33 -1.26
CA MET A 199 -12.57 -11.22 -0.27
C MET A 199 -11.05 -11.33 -0.44
N HIS A 200 -10.53 -11.32 -1.67
CA HIS A 200 -9.12 -11.60 -1.91
C HIS A 200 -8.18 -10.62 -1.18
N LEU A 201 -7.29 -11.16 -0.32
CA LEU A 201 -6.33 -10.42 0.51
C LEU A 201 -6.93 -9.45 1.54
N SER A 202 -8.25 -9.49 1.76
CA SER A 202 -8.90 -8.70 2.79
C SER A 202 -8.51 -9.13 4.20
N ALA A 203 -8.77 -8.29 5.21
CA ALA A 203 -8.49 -8.68 6.60
C ALA A 203 -9.31 -9.93 7.00
N ALA A 204 -10.54 -10.06 6.49
CA ALA A 204 -11.38 -11.22 6.70
C ALA A 204 -10.80 -12.49 6.05
N TYR A 205 -10.25 -12.39 4.84
CA TYR A 205 -9.60 -13.51 4.16
C TYR A 205 -8.42 -14.05 4.94
N TRP A 206 -7.53 -13.17 5.40
CA TRP A 206 -6.39 -13.58 6.21
C TRP A 206 -6.82 -14.16 7.56
N LEU A 207 -7.88 -13.63 8.18
CA LEU A 207 -8.44 -14.22 9.41
C LEU A 207 -9.00 -15.63 9.14
N LEU A 208 -9.69 -15.86 8.02
CA LEU A 208 -10.15 -17.20 7.63
C LEU A 208 -8.99 -18.19 7.46
N ILE A 209 -7.85 -17.74 6.91
CA ILE A 209 -6.63 -18.56 6.80
C ILE A 209 -6.13 -18.95 8.19
N LEU A 210 -6.04 -17.99 9.11
CA LEU A 210 -5.58 -18.23 10.48
C LEU A 210 -6.51 -19.18 11.24
N LEU A 211 -7.82 -19.12 10.97
CA LEU A 211 -8.84 -19.99 11.54
C LEU A 211 -8.96 -21.36 10.86
N ARG A 212 -8.15 -21.65 9.83
CA ARG A 212 -8.14 -22.92 9.08
C ARG A 212 -9.43 -23.19 8.31
N SER A 213 -10.07 -22.15 7.78
CA SER A 213 -11.28 -22.35 6.98
C SER A 213 -10.97 -23.02 5.64
N PRO A 214 -11.72 -24.05 5.21
CA PRO A 214 -11.48 -24.73 3.94
C PRO A 214 -11.83 -23.90 2.71
N LYS A 215 -12.51 -22.75 2.90
CA LYS A 215 -12.85 -21.81 1.82
C LYS A 215 -11.65 -21.06 1.23
N VAL A 216 -10.58 -20.97 2.00
CA VAL A 216 -9.37 -20.24 1.62
C VAL A 216 -8.19 -21.19 1.58
N ARG A 217 -7.12 -20.77 0.93
CA ARG A 217 -5.88 -21.55 0.92
C ARG A 217 -5.37 -21.79 2.35
N PRO A 218 -4.70 -22.91 2.63
CA PRO A 218 -4.01 -23.08 3.89
C PRO A 218 -2.86 -22.08 4.05
N LEU A 219 -2.50 -21.79 5.31
CA LEU A 219 -1.29 -21.02 5.63
C LEU A 219 -0.05 -21.81 5.16
N ARG A 220 0.73 -21.23 4.27
CA ARG A 220 1.96 -21.82 3.71
C ARG A 220 3.07 -21.82 4.75
N LEU A 221 4.03 -22.73 4.59
CA LEU A 221 5.23 -22.78 5.44
C LEU A 221 6.00 -21.45 5.39
N ASP A 222 6.17 -20.94 4.18
CA ASP A 222 6.93 -19.73 3.88
C ASP A 222 6.09 -18.44 4.02
N ASP A 223 4.83 -18.50 4.47
CA ASP A 223 4.09 -17.27 4.81
C ASP A 223 4.78 -16.52 5.98
N SER A 224 4.52 -15.22 6.11
CA SER A 224 5.16 -14.33 7.08
C SER A 224 5.17 -14.91 8.51
N VAL A 225 6.29 -14.75 9.22
CA VAL A 225 6.44 -15.23 10.62
C VAL A 225 5.34 -14.68 11.51
N ALA A 226 4.97 -13.41 11.32
CA ALA A 226 3.96 -12.76 12.14
C ALA A 226 2.57 -13.40 11.98
N LEU A 227 2.26 -13.99 10.82
CA LEU A 227 1.02 -14.76 10.62
C LEU A 227 1.06 -16.07 11.40
N HIS A 228 2.19 -16.78 11.39
CA HIS A 228 2.37 -18.00 12.18
C HIS A 228 2.29 -17.71 13.68
N GLU A 229 2.93 -16.63 14.15
CA GLU A 229 2.84 -16.18 15.55
C GLU A 229 1.40 -15.80 15.93
N MET A 230 0.68 -15.10 15.05
CA MET A 230 -0.72 -14.76 15.30
C MET A 230 -1.61 -16.00 15.35
N ARG A 231 -1.40 -16.97 14.46
CA ARG A 231 -2.11 -18.25 14.49
C ARG A 231 -1.85 -19.00 15.80
N ASN A 232 -0.59 -19.06 16.23
CA ASN A 232 -0.23 -19.67 17.51
C ASN A 232 -0.88 -18.94 18.69
N ARG A 233 -0.98 -17.59 18.66
CA ARG A 233 -1.70 -16.83 19.70
C ARG A 233 -3.19 -17.16 19.72
N ILE A 234 -3.83 -17.22 18.56
CA ILE A 234 -5.25 -17.62 18.42
C ILE A 234 -5.45 -19.06 18.90
N ASP A 235 -4.51 -19.95 18.61
CA ASP A 235 -4.60 -21.37 18.97
C ASP A 235 -4.50 -21.60 20.48
N ASN A 236 -3.66 -20.82 21.15
CA ASN A 236 -3.40 -20.90 22.59
C ASN A 236 -4.32 -20.00 23.43
N ASP A 237 -5.20 -19.21 22.81
CA ASP A 237 -6.19 -18.41 23.52
C ASP A 237 -7.19 -19.34 24.21
N LYS A 238 -7.44 -19.09 25.50
CA LYS A 238 -8.36 -19.87 26.33
C LYS A 238 -9.80 -19.34 26.28
N ASP A 239 -10.05 -18.28 25.51
CA ASP A 239 -11.38 -17.73 25.29
C ASP A 239 -12.28 -18.74 24.56
N GLU A 240 -13.34 -19.17 25.24
CA GLU A 240 -14.35 -20.09 24.70
C GLU A 240 -15.01 -19.53 23.43
N GLN A 241 -15.23 -18.21 23.36
CA GLN A 241 -15.82 -17.58 22.19
C GLN A 241 -14.94 -17.77 20.94
N LEU A 242 -13.62 -17.64 21.11
CA LEU A 242 -12.67 -17.81 20.02
C LEU A 242 -12.54 -19.29 19.62
N TYR A 243 -12.58 -20.20 20.59
CA TYR A 243 -12.61 -21.63 20.32
C TYR A 243 -13.82 -22.02 19.46
N ARG A 244 -15.03 -21.56 19.82
CA ARG A 244 -16.24 -21.82 19.03
C ARG A 244 -16.16 -21.21 17.63
N LEU A 245 -15.62 -20.00 17.51
CA LEU A 245 -15.43 -19.38 16.18
C LEU A 245 -14.48 -20.20 15.30
N ARG A 246 -13.38 -20.73 15.86
CA ARG A 246 -12.45 -21.63 15.15
C ARG A 246 -13.15 -22.91 14.71
N ALA A 247 -13.96 -23.50 15.59
CA ALA A 247 -14.73 -24.69 15.26
C ALA A 247 -15.73 -24.41 14.11
N LEU A 248 -16.41 -23.26 14.11
CA LEU A 248 -17.31 -22.86 13.03
C LEU A 248 -16.55 -22.65 11.72
N ALA A 249 -15.46 -21.88 11.74
CA ALA A 249 -14.66 -21.59 10.56
C ALA A 249 -14.04 -22.84 9.94
N GLY A 250 -13.60 -23.79 10.78
CA GLY A 250 -13.07 -25.09 10.39
C GLY A 250 -14.13 -26.17 10.09
N GLN A 251 -15.42 -25.81 10.05
CA GLN A 251 -16.55 -26.73 9.80
C GLN A 251 -16.72 -27.86 10.82
N GLY A 252 -16.23 -27.66 12.05
CA GLY A 252 -16.44 -28.59 13.17
C GLY A 252 -17.78 -28.42 13.87
N ILE A 253 -18.39 -27.24 13.79
CA ILE A 253 -19.77 -26.94 14.23
C ILE A 253 -20.50 -26.17 13.13
N ASP A 254 -21.83 -26.20 13.14
CA ASP A 254 -22.66 -25.42 12.22
C ASP A 254 -23.03 -24.03 12.80
N TRP A 255 -23.66 -23.20 11.97
CA TRP A 255 -24.07 -21.86 12.38
C TRP A 255 -25.12 -21.87 13.51
N ILE A 256 -26.02 -22.85 13.51
CA ILE A 256 -27.12 -22.93 14.48
C ILE A 256 -26.54 -23.25 15.86
N GLU A 257 -25.63 -24.22 15.93
CA GLU A 257 -24.90 -24.55 17.13
C GLU A 257 -24.05 -23.36 17.61
N TYR A 258 -23.40 -22.65 16.70
CA TYR A 258 -22.63 -21.44 17.06
C TYR A 258 -23.51 -20.35 17.69
N GLU A 259 -24.68 -20.07 17.10
CA GLU A 259 -25.63 -19.04 17.56
C GLU A 259 -26.28 -19.39 18.91
N GLN A 260 -26.47 -20.68 19.21
CA GLN A 260 -26.99 -21.14 20.51
C GLN A 260 -25.96 -21.05 21.65
N GLY A 261 -24.68 -20.86 21.34
CA GLY A 261 -23.60 -20.82 22.32
C GLY A 261 -23.03 -19.42 22.58
N ALA A 262 -21.84 -19.39 23.20
CA ALA A 262 -21.11 -18.15 23.44
C ALA A 262 -20.46 -17.63 22.14
N MET A 263 -21.17 -16.78 21.41
CA MET A 263 -20.66 -16.14 20.20
C MET A 263 -19.55 -15.14 20.50
N LEU A 264 -18.61 -15.01 19.55
CA LEU A 264 -17.58 -13.96 19.61
C LEU A 264 -18.21 -12.57 19.54
N SER A 265 -17.89 -11.72 20.52
CA SER A 265 -18.33 -10.33 20.49
C SER A 265 -17.81 -9.60 19.24
N LYS A 266 -18.64 -8.71 18.67
CA LYS A 266 -18.25 -7.90 17.51
C LYS A 266 -16.95 -7.11 17.77
N GLY A 267 -16.78 -6.57 18.97
CA GLY A 267 -15.56 -5.84 19.35
C GLY A 267 -14.30 -6.71 19.32
N ARG A 268 -14.39 -7.97 19.78
CA ARG A 268 -13.28 -8.92 19.71
C ARG A 268 -12.97 -9.31 18.26
N LEU A 269 -13.99 -9.52 17.43
CA LEU A 269 -13.80 -9.78 15.98
C LEU A 269 -13.09 -8.61 15.28
N VAL A 270 -13.56 -7.37 15.51
CA VAL A 270 -12.93 -6.16 14.96
C VAL A 270 -11.48 -6.04 15.44
N SER A 271 -11.19 -6.38 16.70
CA SER A 271 -9.82 -6.42 17.22
C SER A 271 -8.94 -7.46 16.52
N LEU A 272 -9.47 -8.65 16.21
CA LEU A 272 -8.72 -9.69 15.48
C LEU A 272 -8.41 -9.24 14.05
N LEU A 273 -9.39 -8.67 13.35
CA LEU A 273 -9.19 -8.11 12.01
C LEU A 273 -8.18 -6.95 12.03
N GLY A 274 -8.25 -6.08 13.04
CA GLY A 274 -7.26 -5.02 13.24
C GLY A 274 -5.86 -5.56 13.51
N ASP A 275 -5.74 -6.68 14.24
CA ASP A 275 -4.46 -7.35 14.48
C ASP A 275 -3.85 -7.92 13.20
N VAL A 276 -4.66 -8.48 12.29
CA VAL A 276 -4.22 -8.91 10.95
C VAL A 276 -3.59 -7.74 10.20
N VAL A 277 -4.28 -6.59 10.14
CA VAL A 277 -3.74 -5.38 9.50
C VAL A 277 -2.44 -4.94 10.18
N ARG A 278 -2.39 -4.96 11.53
CA ARG A 278 -1.24 -4.50 12.31
C ARG A 278 0.06 -5.21 11.98
N ILE A 279 -0.02 -6.52 11.70
CA ILE A 279 1.13 -7.38 11.38
C ILE A 279 1.50 -7.41 9.89
N ALA A 280 0.70 -6.80 9.01
CA ALA A 280 0.99 -6.74 7.57
C ALA A 280 2.33 -6.07 7.25
N ASP A 281 2.97 -6.54 6.19
CA ASP A 281 4.19 -5.95 5.62
C ASP A 281 3.81 -4.84 4.64
N ILE A 282 2.73 -5.04 3.88
CA ILE A 282 2.17 -4.06 2.94
C ILE A 282 0.67 -3.92 3.20
N VAL A 283 0.19 -2.67 3.29
CA VAL A 283 -1.24 -2.36 3.43
C VAL A 283 -1.68 -1.51 2.25
N CYS A 284 -2.73 -1.96 1.57
CA CYS A 284 -3.30 -1.32 0.39
C CYS A 284 -4.69 -0.76 0.73
N THR A 285 -4.89 0.55 0.61
CA THR A 285 -6.22 1.17 0.82
C THR A 285 -6.47 2.32 -0.13
N THR A 286 -7.72 2.75 -0.29
CA THR A 286 -8.03 4.05 -0.87
C THR A 286 -7.65 5.21 0.08
N PRO A 287 -7.43 6.44 -0.43
CA PRO A 287 -7.10 7.61 0.40
C PRO A 287 -8.08 7.87 1.53
N SER A 288 -9.38 7.70 1.26
CA SER A 288 -10.47 7.94 2.21
C SER A 288 -10.46 6.96 3.40
N LEU A 289 -9.93 5.74 3.21
CA LEU A 289 -9.76 4.76 4.28
C LEU A 289 -8.46 4.96 5.06
N SER A 290 -7.44 5.56 4.44
CA SER A 290 -6.11 5.75 5.06
C SER A 290 -6.09 6.61 6.32
N VAL A 291 -7.15 7.38 6.56
CA VAL A 291 -7.31 8.25 7.74
C VAL A 291 -8.12 7.60 8.85
N LYS A 292 -8.68 6.41 8.61
CA LYS A 292 -9.49 5.66 9.58
C LYS A 292 -8.64 4.59 10.26
N GLU A 293 -8.92 4.28 11.52
CA GLU A 293 -8.29 3.13 12.19
C GLU A 293 -8.85 1.82 11.60
N PRO A 294 -8.04 0.75 11.50
CA PRO A 294 -6.64 0.63 11.98
C PRO A 294 -5.57 1.19 11.02
N TYR A 295 -5.97 1.70 9.86
CA TYR A 295 -5.05 2.08 8.78
C TYR A 295 -4.26 3.34 9.08
N SER A 296 -4.85 4.34 9.74
CA SER A 296 -4.14 5.56 10.14
C SER A 296 -3.03 5.28 11.15
N GLY A 297 -3.28 4.40 12.13
CA GLY A 297 -2.25 3.93 13.06
C GLY A 297 -1.17 3.10 12.37
N TRP A 298 -1.54 2.28 11.39
CA TRP A 298 -0.57 1.53 10.60
C TRP A 298 0.30 2.44 9.73
N LYS A 299 -0.31 3.39 9.01
CA LYS A 299 0.34 4.36 8.10
C LYS A 299 1.43 5.16 8.78
N ARG A 300 1.25 5.55 10.05
CA ARG A 300 2.29 6.24 10.84
C ARG A 300 3.60 5.46 10.98
N ARG A 301 3.58 4.13 10.78
CA ARG A 301 4.74 3.24 10.87
C ARG A 301 5.32 2.88 9.49
N ALA A 302 4.66 3.29 8.40
CA ALA A 302 5.14 3.04 7.05
C ALA A 302 6.47 3.75 6.80
N GLN A 303 7.35 3.09 6.07
CA GLN A 303 8.68 3.57 5.69
C GLN A 303 8.74 4.00 4.21
N GLY A 304 7.69 3.73 3.45
CA GLY A 304 7.54 4.16 2.07
C GLY A 304 6.08 4.12 1.63
N ILE A 305 5.79 4.90 0.58
CA ILE A 305 4.47 5.03 -0.02
C ILE A 305 4.52 4.56 -1.47
N VAL A 306 3.47 3.89 -1.90
CA VAL A 306 3.30 3.46 -3.29
C VAL A 306 1.94 3.92 -3.78
N VAL A 307 1.89 4.48 -4.98
CA VAL A 307 0.67 5.02 -5.58
C VAL A 307 0.47 4.42 -6.96
N ASP A 308 -0.57 3.61 -7.11
CA ASP A 308 -1.04 3.15 -8.41
C ASP A 308 -2.15 4.08 -8.94
N GLY A 309 -2.23 4.25 -10.26
CA GLY A 309 -3.13 5.19 -10.89
C GLY A 309 -2.91 6.64 -10.43
N ALA A 310 -1.66 7.04 -10.20
CA ALA A 310 -1.26 8.35 -9.68
C ALA A 310 -1.73 9.50 -10.59
N ALA A 311 -1.75 9.30 -11.92
CA ALA A 311 -2.27 10.27 -12.88
C ALA A 311 -3.76 10.60 -12.67
N CYS A 312 -4.51 9.65 -12.12
CA CYS A 312 -5.94 9.78 -11.82
C CYS A 312 -6.21 10.23 -10.36
N MET A 313 -5.17 10.43 -9.55
CA MET A 313 -5.30 10.82 -8.14
C MET A 313 -5.19 12.34 -7.98
N ASN A 314 -6.07 12.93 -7.16
CA ASN A 314 -5.95 14.35 -6.85
C ASN A 314 -4.82 14.61 -5.83
N ARG A 315 -4.25 15.82 -5.86
CA ARG A 315 -3.16 16.20 -4.95
C ARG A 315 -3.54 16.09 -3.46
N PRO A 316 -4.72 16.54 -3.01
CA PRO A 316 -5.12 16.38 -1.60
C PRO A 316 -5.12 14.92 -1.11
N ASP A 317 -5.62 13.99 -1.92
CA ASP A 317 -5.66 12.57 -1.60
C ASP A 317 -4.25 12.00 -1.47
N LEU A 318 -3.34 12.38 -2.38
CA LEU A 318 -1.93 12.00 -2.28
C LEU A 318 -1.31 12.53 -0.97
N TYR A 319 -1.49 13.80 -0.64
CA TYR A 319 -0.91 14.38 0.59
C TYR A 319 -1.53 13.83 1.87
N CYS A 320 -2.80 13.41 1.85
CA CYS A 320 -3.41 12.71 2.98
C CYS A 320 -2.66 11.41 3.34
N ILE A 321 -2.00 10.79 2.36
CA ILE A 321 -1.29 9.53 2.51
C ILE A 321 0.20 9.77 2.73
N TRP A 322 0.80 10.58 1.86
CA TRP A 322 2.23 10.82 1.86
C TRP A 322 2.71 11.66 3.04
N GLY A 323 1.84 12.53 3.56
CA GLY A 323 2.13 13.37 4.70
C GLY A 323 3.13 14.48 4.38
N ASN A 324 4.01 14.78 5.34
CA ASN A 324 4.95 15.90 5.26
C ASN A 324 6.40 15.51 5.57
N MET A 325 6.72 14.22 5.66
CA MET A 325 8.03 13.71 6.06
C MET A 325 8.91 13.22 4.90
N LEU A 326 8.49 13.47 3.64
CA LEU A 326 9.20 13.05 2.43
C LEU A 326 9.62 11.56 2.48
N LEU A 327 8.67 10.69 2.81
CA LEU A 327 8.91 9.25 2.73
C LEU A 327 9.23 8.86 1.28
N PRO A 328 10.11 7.87 1.04
CA PRO A 328 10.28 7.28 -0.28
C PRO A 328 8.91 6.96 -0.91
N CYS A 329 8.70 7.41 -2.14
CA CYS A 329 7.43 7.37 -2.83
C CYS A 329 7.62 6.88 -4.25
N LEU A 330 7.01 5.74 -4.59
CA LEU A 330 6.99 5.22 -5.95
C LEU A 330 5.58 5.36 -6.51
N MET A 331 5.46 6.02 -7.66
CA MET A 331 4.18 6.32 -8.29
C MET A 331 4.14 5.72 -9.69
N ALA A 332 3.00 5.18 -10.09
CA ALA A 332 2.75 4.86 -11.48
C ALA A 332 1.42 5.45 -11.96
N GLY A 333 1.38 5.90 -13.20
CA GLY A 333 0.16 6.31 -13.88
C GLY A 333 0.43 6.78 -15.31
N ASP A 334 -0.56 6.59 -16.17
CA ASP A 334 -0.59 7.15 -17.54
C ASP A 334 -1.36 8.47 -17.53
N ASP A 335 -0.71 9.55 -17.98
CA ASP A 335 -1.32 10.89 -18.08
C ASP A 335 -2.40 11.00 -19.17
N LYS A 336 -2.52 9.98 -20.03
CA LYS A 336 -3.60 9.82 -21.00
C LYS A 336 -4.83 9.14 -20.42
N GLU A 337 -4.73 8.47 -19.26
CA GLU A 337 -5.89 7.89 -18.59
C GLU A 337 -6.75 9.01 -17.98
N LEU A 338 -8.03 9.01 -18.33
CA LEU A 338 -8.97 9.99 -17.78
C LEU A 338 -9.15 9.73 -16.28
N PRO A 339 -9.10 10.78 -15.42
CA PRO A 339 -9.45 10.62 -14.02
C PRO A 339 -10.84 9.97 -13.93
N PRO A 340 -11.08 9.06 -12.97
CA PRO A 340 -12.34 8.36 -12.85
C PRO A 340 -13.47 9.40 -12.90
N LYS A 341 -14.33 9.29 -13.92
CA LYS A 341 -15.49 10.17 -14.09
C LYS A 341 -16.14 10.30 -12.73
N ALA A 342 -16.17 11.52 -12.19
CA ALA A 342 -16.75 11.82 -10.90
C ALA A 342 -18.09 11.10 -10.78
N LEU A 343 -18.09 9.97 -10.06
CA LEU A 343 -19.29 9.26 -9.66
C LEU A 343 -19.84 10.08 -8.49
N ASN A 344 -20.33 11.27 -8.83
CA ASN A 344 -21.23 12.12 -8.06
C ASN A 344 -21.49 13.38 -8.89
N SER A 345 -22.64 13.38 -9.56
CA SER A 345 -23.39 14.54 -10.06
C SER A 345 -23.78 15.57 -8.98
N HIS A 346 -23.04 15.66 -7.87
CA HIS A 346 -23.38 16.47 -6.69
C HIS A 346 -22.22 17.28 -6.09
N ASN A 347 -21.01 17.26 -6.67
CA ASN A 347 -19.94 18.16 -6.23
C ASN A 347 -20.00 19.52 -6.96
N ARG A 348 -20.76 20.48 -6.41
CA ARG A 348 -20.81 21.89 -6.89
C ARG A 348 -19.49 22.65 -6.77
N PHE A 349 -18.42 22.07 -6.26
CA PHE A 349 -17.13 22.75 -6.09
C PHE A 349 -16.18 22.59 -7.29
N ALA A 350 -16.41 21.62 -8.19
CA ALA A 350 -15.56 21.43 -9.37
C ALA A 350 -15.89 22.38 -10.54
N GLN A 351 -17.04 23.06 -10.53
CA GLN A 351 -17.45 23.96 -11.62
C GLN A 351 -16.77 25.34 -11.59
N HIS A 352 -16.07 25.70 -10.49
CA HIS A 352 -15.40 26.99 -10.40
C HIS A 352 -13.97 26.99 -10.95
N ALA A 353 -13.29 25.85 -11.06
CA ALA A 353 -11.93 25.77 -11.59
C ALA A 353 -11.90 25.71 -13.14
N SER A 354 -12.85 25.03 -13.77
CA SER A 354 -12.93 24.93 -15.23
C SER A 354 -13.50 26.18 -15.93
N SER A 355 -14.01 27.15 -15.16
CA SER A 355 -14.59 28.39 -15.71
C SER A 355 -13.60 29.57 -15.76
N GLN A 356 -12.39 29.44 -15.20
CA GLN A 356 -11.40 30.53 -15.18
C GLN A 356 -10.21 30.35 -16.14
N GLU A 357 -9.93 29.15 -16.65
CA GLU A 357 -8.84 28.96 -17.62
C GLU A 357 -9.24 29.23 -19.09
N GLY A 358 -10.52 29.51 -19.36
CA GLY A 358 -11.03 29.80 -20.71
C GLY A 358 -11.11 31.28 -21.11
N LYS A 359 -10.58 32.22 -20.32
CA LYS A 359 -10.75 33.68 -20.57
C LYS A 359 -9.49 34.55 -20.57
N CYS A 360 -8.30 33.96 -20.76
CA CYS A 360 -7.08 34.73 -21.03
C CYS A 360 -6.44 34.30 -22.35
N GLY A 361 -6.99 34.79 -23.46
CA GLY A 361 -6.38 34.63 -24.78
C GLY A 361 -7.21 35.25 -25.90
N GLY A 362 -6.93 36.52 -26.24
CA GLY A 362 -7.40 37.11 -27.50
C GLY A 362 -7.91 38.54 -27.42
N ARG A 363 -7.00 39.52 -27.32
CA ARG A 363 -7.18 40.86 -27.89
C ARG A 363 -5.83 41.40 -28.36
N ALA A 364 -5.42 41.00 -29.56
CA ALA A 364 -4.44 41.76 -30.34
C ALA A 364 -5.20 42.83 -31.13
N GLY A 365 -4.91 44.10 -30.85
CA GLY A 365 -5.53 45.24 -31.48
C GLY A 365 -5.04 45.46 -32.92
N LYS A 366 -5.96 45.85 -33.80
CA LYS A 366 -5.67 46.56 -35.05
C LYS A 366 -5.50 48.05 -34.74
N LEU A 367 -4.37 48.62 -35.10
CA LEU A 367 -4.17 50.05 -35.33
C LEU A 367 -3.11 50.19 -36.44
N GLY A 368 -3.45 50.91 -37.52
CA GLY A 368 -2.60 51.19 -38.68
C GLY A 368 -3.13 50.59 -39.95
#